data_AF-A0A6D1AFL3-F1
#
_entry.id   AF-A0A6D1AFL3-F1
#
_cell.length_a   1.000
_cell.length_b   1.000
_cell.length_c   1.000
_cell.angle_alpha   90.00
_cell.angle_beta   90.00
_cell.angle_gamma   90.00
#
_symmetry.space_group_name_H-M   'P 1'
#
loop_
_entity.id
_entity.type
_entity.pdbx_description
1 polymer ?
#
loop_
_entity_poly.entity_id
_entity_poly.type
_entity_poly.pdbx_seq_one_letter_code
_entity_poly.pdbx_strand_id
1 'polypeptide(L)'
;EERQDLMIQGQNSFASPLAGSNDPKVIHQYCGPTPPDKDHAYTLTVYALDAELNLQPGFYLNELYQEMKEHILAEPSIELLARV
;
A
#
# COMPACT_ATOMS: atom_id res chain seq x y z
N GLU A 1 -6.95 -17.00 5.01
CA GLU A 1 -7.91 -15.97 4.54
C GLU A 1 -8.47 -15.10 5.66
N GLU A 2 -8.71 -15.60 6.88
CA GLU A 2 -9.25 -14.86 8.06
C GLU A 2 -8.58 -13.53 8.52
N ARG A 3 -7.50 -13.06 7.90
CA ARG A 3 -6.72 -11.89 8.37
C ARG A 3 -6.94 -10.62 7.54
N GLN A 4 -7.57 -10.73 6.37
CA GLN A 4 -7.77 -9.60 5.45
C GLN A 4 -8.90 -8.66 5.90
N ASP A 5 -9.79 -9.14 6.77
CA ASP A 5 -10.93 -8.38 7.30
C ASP A 5 -10.53 -7.46 8.48
N LEU A 6 -9.28 -7.56 8.96
CA LEU A 6 -8.82 -6.87 10.17
C LEU A 6 -8.25 -5.47 9.91
N MET A 7 -8.04 -5.07 8.65
CA MET A 7 -7.50 -3.75 8.32
C MET A 7 -8.04 -3.19 7.01
N ILE A 8 -8.20 -1.86 6.98
CA ILE A 8 -8.57 -1.12 5.77
C ILE A 8 -7.35 -1.04 4.85
N GLN A 9 -7.50 -1.46 3.60
CA GLN A 9 -6.43 -1.46 2.59
C GLN A 9 -6.78 -0.52 1.44
N GLY A 10 -5.78 0.21 0.97
CA GLY A 10 -5.89 1.03 -0.24
C GLY A 10 -5.74 0.20 -1.51
N GLN A 11 -5.85 0.88 -2.65
CA GLN A 11 -5.58 0.28 -3.95
C GLN A 11 -4.09 0.31 -4.33
N ASN A 12 -3.63 -0.74 -4.99
CA ASN A 12 -2.28 -0.85 -5.54
C ASN A 12 -2.22 -0.44 -7.03
N SER A 13 -1.03 -0.46 -7.61
CA SER A 13 -0.79 -0.02 -9.00
C SER A 13 -1.47 -0.87 -10.08
N PHE A 14 -1.96 -2.08 -9.78
CA PHE A 14 -2.73 -2.88 -10.75
C PHE A 14 -4.09 -2.27 -11.09
N ALA A 15 -4.59 -1.35 -10.26
CA ALA A 15 -5.78 -0.54 -10.55
C ALA A 15 -5.56 0.44 -11.73
N SER A 16 -4.30 0.65 -12.15
CA SER A 16 -3.99 1.53 -13.27
C SER A 16 -4.66 1.00 -14.57
N PRO A 17 -5.27 1.88 -15.38
CA PRO A 17 -5.74 1.51 -16.71
C PRO A 17 -4.65 0.89 -17.60
N LEU A 18 -3.37 1.14 -17.30
CA LEU A 18 -2.22 0.56 -18.01
C LEU A 18 -1.91 -0.88 -17.58
N ALA A 19 -2.28 -1.28 -16.35
CA ALA A 19 -2.08 -2.62 -15.82
C ALA A 19 -3.26 -3.55 -16.14
N GLY A 20 -4.46 -2.99 -16.32
CA GLY A 20 -5.61 -3.68 -16.92
C GLY A 20 -6.37 -4.63 -15.99
N SER A 21 -6.10 -4.64 -14.68
CA SER A 21 -6.88 -5.43 -13.73
C SER A 21 -8.08 -4.63 -13.20
N ASN A 22 -9.23 -5.28 -13.09
CA ASN A 22 -10.44 -4.73 -12.47
C ASN A 22 -10.94 -5.61 -11.30
N ASP A 23 -10.19 -6.66 -10.93
CA ASP A 23 -10.59 -7.57 -9.85
C ASP A 23 -10.23 -6.97 -8.47
N PRO A 24 -11.20 -6.65 -7.60
CA PRO A 24 -10.94 -6.12 -6.26
C PRO A 24 -10.03 -7.01 -5.41
N LYS A 25 -10.01 -8.33 -5.64
CA LYS A 25 -9.10 -9.26 -4.95
C LYS A 25 -7.64 -9.04 -5.35
N VAL A 26 -7.39 -8.44 -6.50
CA VAL A 26 -6.06 -8.09 -7.00
C VAL A 26 -5.72 -6.65 -6.65
N ILE A 27 -6.63 -5.70 -6.89
CA ILE A 27 -6.32 -4.27 -6.83
C ILE A 27 -6.41 -3.66 -5.43
N HIS A 28 -7.18 -4.23 -4.50
CA HIS A 28 -7.35 -3.70 -3.12
C HIS A 28 -6.59 -4.51 -2.06
N GLN A 29 -5.50 -5.16 -2.47
CA GLN A 29 -4.68 -5.98 -1.57
C GLN A 29 -3.19 -5.69 -1.76
N TYR A 30 -2.38 -6.06 -0.77
CA TYR A 30 -0.95 -6.15 -0.98
C TYR A 30 -0.62 -7.13 -2.12
N CYS A 31 0.12 -6.65 -3.12
CA CYS A 31 0.72 -7.50 -4.14
C CYS A 31 2.23 -7.54 -3.92
N GLY A 32 2.77 -8.74 -3.76
CA GLY A 32 4.19 -8.94 -3.49
C GLY A 32 5.09 -8.57 -4.66
N PRO A 33 6.38 -8.33 -4.40
CA PRO A 33 7.39 -8.13 -5.44
C PRO A 33 7.37 -9.24 -6.49
N THR A 34 7.29 -8.84 -7.75
CA THR A 34 7.46 -9.74 -8.92
C THR A 34 8.41 -9.07 -9.92
N PRO A 35 9.69 -8.88 -9.55
CA PRO A 35 10.66 -8.22 -10.42
C PRO A 35 10.86 -9.05 -11.71
N PRO A 36 10.66 -8.46 -12.90
CA PRO A 36 10.68 -9.23 -14.15
C PRO A 36 12.08 -9.41 -14.76
N ASP A 37 13.07 -8.60 -14.36
CA ASP A 37 14.33 -8.44 -15.09
C ASP A 37 15.60 -8.52 -14.22
N LYS A 38 15.56 -8.00 -12.99
CA LYS A 38 16.69 -7.98 -12.05
C LYS A 38 16.18 -7.79 -10.63
N ASP A 39 17.06 -7.93 -9.64
CA ASP A 39 16.69 -7.61 -8.26
C ASP A 39 16.21 -6.15 -8.16
N HIS A 40 15.07 -5.95 -7.50
CA HIS A 40 14.46 -4.63 -7.30
C HIS A 40 14.56 -4.26 -5.81
N ALA A 41 14.90 -3.01 -5.55
CA ALA A 41 14.81 -2.43 -4.22
C ALA A 41 13.38 -1.91 -3.99
N TYR A 42 12.78 -2.32 -2.88
CA TYR A 42 11.46 -1.87 -2.42
C TYR A 42 11.62 -1.10 -1.11
N THR A 43 10.95 0.04 -1.00
CA THR A 43 10.89 0.80 0.25
C THR A 43 9.64 0.42 1.03
N LEU A 44 9.80 0.03 2.30
CA LEU A 44 8.70 -0.07 3.24
C LEU A 44 8.77 1.13 4.19
N THR A 45 7.74 1.97 4.14
CA THR A 45 7.56 3.10 5.04
C THR A 45 6.38 2.82 5.96
N VAL A 46 6.57 3.08 7.26
CA VAL A 46 5.51 2.94 8.28
C VAL A 46 5.30 4.29 8.93
N TYR A 47 4.05 4.69 9.11
CA TYR A 47 3.67 5.94 9.78
C TYR A 47 3.09 5.64 11.15
N ALA A 48 3.64 6.24 12.20
CA ALA A 48 3.00 6.29 13.51
C ALA A 48 2.12 7.53 13.57
N LEU A 49 0.83 7.36 13.88
CA LEU A 49 -0.16 8.43 13.89
C LEU A 49 -0.76 8.62 15.29
N ASP A 50 -1.19 9.85 15.61
CA ASP A 50 -1.94 10.15 16.84
C ASP A 50 -3.47 10.11 16.67
N ALA A 51 -3.94 9.76 15.47
CA ALA A 51 -5.36 9.70 15.12
C ALA A 51 -5.70 8.45 14.27
N GLU A 52 -6.96 8.02 14.37
CA GLU A 52 -7.55 7.09 13.42
C GLU A 52 -7.95 7.83 12.13
N LEU A 53 -7.69 7.21 10.98
CA LEU A 53 -8.01 7.81 9.68
C LEU A 53 -9.39 7.37 9.21
N ASN A 54 -10.18 8.29 8.68
CA ASN A 54 -11.50 8.00 8.14
C ASN A 54 -11.43 7.57 6.66
N LEU A 55 -10.69 6.48 6.40
CA LEU A 55 -10.52 5.92 5.06
C LEU A 55 -11.48 4.74 4.84
N GLN A 56 -11.82 4.48 3.58
CA GLN A 56 -12.62 3.32 3.18
C GLN A 56 -11.76 2.34 2.36
N PRO A 57 -12.09 1.03 2.34
CA PRO A 57 -11.36 0.07 1.51
C PRO A 57 -11.30 0.51 0.05
N GLY A 58 -10.11 0.42 -0.56
CA GLY A 58 -9.86 0.88 -1.92
C GLY A 58 -9.45 2.35 -2.06
N PHE A 59 -9.12 3.04 -0.96
CA PHE A 59 -8.60 4.41 -1.01
C PHE A 59 -7.31 4.52 -1.86
N TYR A 60 -7.09 5.68 -2.47
CA TYR A 60 -5.87 6.03 -3.20
C TYR A 60 -4.77 6.52 -2.25
N LEU A 61 -3.50 6.32 -2.64
CA LEU A 61 -2.35 6.74 -1.82
C LEU A 61 -2.36 8.24 -1.47
N ASN A 62 -2.85 9.10 -2.36
CA ASN A 62 -2.98 10.53 -2.07
C ASN A 62 -4.02 10.82 -0.98
N GLU A 63 -5.09 10.02 -0.85
CA GLU A 63 -6.09 10.18 0.21
C GLU A 63 -5.48 9.84 1.57
N LEU A 64 -4.70 8.75 1.63
CA LEU A 64 -3.91 8.43 2.82
C LEU A 64 -2.99 9.58 3.24
N TYR A 65 -2.24 10.14 2.28
CA TYR A 65 -1.35 11.26 2.55
C TYR A 65 -2.06 12.52 3.02
N GLN A 66 -3.26 12.82 2.51
CA GLN A 66 -4.04 13.96 2.97
C GLN A 66 -4.56 13.74 4.39
N GLU A 67 -5.18 12.58 4.65
CA GLU A 67 -5.77 12.26 5.96
C GLU A 67 -4.71 12.15 7.06
N MET A 68 -3.50 11.65 6.76
CA MET A 68 -2.45 11.47 7.77
C MET A 68 -1.63 12.73 8.05
N LYS A 69 -1.63 13.73 7.16
CA LYS A 69 -0.60 14.79 7.07
C LYS A 69 -0.26 15.48 8.40
N GLU A 70 -1.28 15.84 9.17
CA GLU A 70 -1.12 16.59 10.43
C GLU A 70 -1.04 15.66 11.66
N HIS A 71 -1.07 14.35 11.46
CA HIS A 71 -1.12 13.32 12.51
C HIS A 71 0.16 12.49 12.63
N ILE A 72 1.18 12.75 11.80
CA ILE A 72 2.42 11.96 11.77
C ILE A 72 3.30 12.24 12.99
N LEU A 73 3.55 11.21 13.79
CA LEU A 73 4.47 11.24 14.93
C LEU A 73 5.87 10.72 14.56
N ALA A 74 5.94 9.72 13.68
CA ALA A 74 7.19 9.13 13.19
C ALA A 74 7.00 8.43 11.84
N GLU A 75 8.07 8.36 11.04
CA GLU A 75 8.09 7.77 9.69
C GLU A 75 9.37 6.94 9.45
N PRO A 76 9.56 5.80 10.11
CA PRO A 76 10.65 4.90 9.76
C PRO A 76 10.46 4.31 8.36
N SER A 77 11.57 4.21 7.63
CA SER A 77 11.64 3.54 6.34
C SER A 77 12.80 2.54 6.32
N ILE A 78 12.60 1.43 5.63
CA ILE A 78 13.66 0.46 5.33
C ILE A 78 13.65 0.14 3.83
N GLU A 79 14.82 -0.18 3.30
CA GLU A 79 14.97 -0.74 1.96
C GLU A 79 15.04 -2.26 2.04
N LEU A 80 14.29 -2.93 1.18
CA LEU A 80 14.17 -4.38 1.07
C LEU A 80 14.58 -4.79 -0.35
N LEU A 81 15.44 -5.80 -0.46
CA LEU A 81 15.80 -6.37 -1.76
C LEU A 81 14.86 -7.52 -2.11
N ALA A 82 14.08 -7.36 -3.17
CA ALA A 82 13.37 -8.46 -3.81
C ALA A 82 14.26 -9.06 -4.90
N ARG A 83 14.53 -10.36 -4.77
CA ARG A 83 15.33 -11.10 -5.75
C ARG A 83 14.45 -11.70 -6.84
N VAL A 84 15.03 -11.86 -8.03
CA VAL A 84 14.43 -12.62 -9.13
C VAL A 84 14.30 -14.10 -8.79
#